data_AF-A0A9D7GTK4-F1
#
_entry.id   AF-A0A9D7GTK4-F1
#
_cell.length_a   1.000
_cell.length_b   1.000
_cell.length_c   1.000
_cell.angle_alpha   90.00
_cell.angle_beta   90.00
_cell.angle_gamma   90.00
#
_symmetry.space_group_name_H-M   'P 1'
#
loop_
_entity.id
_entity.type
_entity.pdbx_description
1 polymer ?
#
loop_
_entity_poly.entity_id
_entity_poly.type
_entity_poly.pdbx_seq_one_letter_code
_entity_poly.pdbx_strand_id
1 'polypeptide(L)' 'MATFEEVLARLEAIVEEMSGEELPLDRALALFEEGIEHLRLATHELGRAEAAVKVLAERANGVLEAADLGG' A
#
# COMPACT_ATOMS: atom_id res chain seq x y z
N MET A 1 -6.28 2.22 13.26
CA MET A 1 -5.84 1.82 11.91
C MET A 1 -4.35 2.05 11.86
N ALA A 2 -3.58 1.06 11.42
CA ALA A 2 -2.16 1.29 11.15
C ALA A 2 -2.02 2.27 9.98
N THR A 3 -1.09 3.21 10.10
CA THR A 3 -0.68 4.14 9.05
C THR A 3 0.14 3.42 7.99
N PHE A 4 0.26 4.02 6.80
CA PHE A 4 1.09 3.47 5.72
C PHE A 4 2.55 3.27 6.16
N GLU A 5 3.11 4.22 6.92
CA GLU A 5 4.47 4.15 7.45
C GLU A 5 4.64 2.98 8.43
N GLU A 6 3.67 2.74 9.31
CA GLU A 6 3.70 1.59 10.23
C GLU A 6 3.61 0.25 9.48
N VAL A 7 2.81 0.17 8.43
CA VAL A 7 2.71 -1.04 7.58
C VAL A 7 4.03 -1.29 6.85
N LEU A 8 4.67 -0.24 6.33
CA LEU A 8 5.94 -0.35 5.63
C LEU A 8 7.08 -0.76 6.57
N ALA A 9 7.17 -0.13 7.75
CA ALA A 9 8.16 -0.46 8.77
C ALA A 9 8.03 -1.92 9.23
N ARG A 10 6.80 -2.44 9.34
CA ARG A 10 6.58 -3.85 9.68
C ARG A 10 7.04 -4.79 8.56
N LEU A 11 6.78 -4.43 7.30
CA LEU A 11 7.24 -5.20 6.15
C LEU A 11 8.78 -5.30 6.12
N GLU A 12 9.47 -4.20 6.39
CA GLU A 12 10.95 -4.16 6.48
C GLU A 12 11.47 -5.07 7.61
N ALA A 13 10.85 -5.00 8.79
CA ALA A 13 11.19 -5.87 9.92
C ALA A 13 10.97 -7.35 9.59
N ILE A 14 9.89 -7.70 8.89
CA ILE A 14 9.61 -9.07 8.44
C ILE A 14 10.72 -9.55 7.49
N VAL A 15 11.14 -8.73 6.53
CA VAL A 15 12.23 -9.07 5.60
C VAL A 15 13.54 -9.29 6.35
N GLU A 16 13.85 -8.46 7.34
CA GLU A 16 15.03 -8.62 8.19
C GLU A 16 14.96 -9.92 9.02
N GLU A 17 13.82 -10.20 9.68
CA GLU A 17 13.59 -11.46 10.40
C GLU A 17 13.71 -12.69 9.48
N MET A 18 13.25 -12.59 8.22
CA MET A 18 13.35 -13.67 7.24
C MET A 18 14.77 -13.92 6.73
N SER A 19 15.69 -12.95 6.89
CA SER A 19 17.08 -13.05 6.44
C SER A 19 18.03 -13.71 7.44
N GLY A 20 17.54 -14.04 8.64
CA GLY A 20 18.34 -14.66 9.71
C GLY A 20 18.80 -16.10 9.38
N GLU A 21 19.96 -16.49 9.91
CA GLU A 21 20.62 -17.79 9.62
C GLU A 21 19.85 -19.02 10.14
N GLU A 22 19.06 -18.88 11.21
CA GLU A 22 18.24 -19.96 11.79
C GLU A 22 16.77 -19.53 11.92
N LEU A 23 16.02 -19.66 10.82
CA LEU A 23 14.58 -19.44 10.81
C LEU A 23 13.83 -20.78 10.70
N PRO A 24 13.12 -21.21 11.75
CA PRO A 24 12.26 -22.40 11.68
C PRO A 24 11.20 -22.25 10.59
N LEU A 25 10.87 -23.33 9.89
CA LEU A 25 9.90 -23.32 8.78
C LEU A 25 8.55 -22.72 9.19
N ASP A 26 8.03 -23.10 10.36
CA ASP A 26 6.75 -22.57 10.87
C ASP A 26 6.80 -21.05 11.08
N ARG A 27 7.94 -20.53 11.53
CA ARG A 27 8.14 -19.09 11.71
C ARG A 27 8.27 -18.38 10.37
N ALA A 28 8.96 -18.99 9.41
CA ALA A 28 9.07 -18.47 8.04
C ALA A 28 7.69 -18.35 7.36
N LEU A 29 6.84 -19.36 7.53
CA LEU A 29 5.47 -19.36 7.00
C LEU A 29 4.60 -18.28 7.65
N ALA A 30 4.68 -18.14 8.98
CA ALA A 30 3.94 -17.09 9.69
C ALA A 30 4.38 -15.67 9.26
N LEU A 31 5.69 -15.44 9.14
CA LEU A 31 6.23 -14.16 8.66
C LEU A 31 5.83 -13.85 7.22
N PHE A 32 5.80 -14.87 6.36
CA PHE A 32 5.37 -14.72 4.98
C PHE A 32 3.89 -14.34 4.88
N GLU A 33 3.02 -15.01 5.64
CA GLU A 33 1.58 -14.71 5.69
C GLU A 33 1.34 -13.27 6.19
N GLU A 34 2.03 -12.88 7.27
CA GLU A 34 1.98 -11.52 7.81
C GLU A 34 2.47 -10.48 6.77
N GLY A 35 3.56 -10.78 6.07
CA GLY A 35 4.11 -9.92 5.02
C GLY A 35 3.14 -9.72 3.84
N ILE A 36 2.43 -10.76 3.42
CA ILE A 36 1.40 -10.67 2.36
C ILE A 36 0.24 -9.78 2.80
N GLU A 37 -0.20 -9.87 4.05
CA GLU A 37 -1.26 -9.02 4.57
C GLU A 37 -0.86 -7.54 4.59
N HIS A 38 0.35 -7.24 5.07
CA HIS A 38 0.90 -5.88 5.05
C HIS A 38 1.08 -5.34 3.63
N LEU A 39 1.60 -6.16 2.70
CA LEU A 39 1.74 -5.76 1.30
C LEU A 39 0.40 -5.40 0.67
N ARG A 40 -0.65 -6.18 0.98
CA ARG A 40 -2.01 -5.92 0.47
C ARG A 40 -2.57 -4.61 1.01
N LEU A 41 -2.35 -4.32 2.30
CA LEU A 41 -2.77 -3.06 2.93
C LEU A 41 -2.03 -1.86 2.34
N ALA A 42 -0.70 -1.95 2.18
CA ALA A 42 0.10 -0.89 1.57
C ALA A 42 -0.33 -0.60 0.13
N THR A 43 -0.56 -1.64 -0.67
CA THR A 43 -1.04 -1.51 -2.06
C THR A 43 -2.41 -0.84 -2.13
N HIS A 44 -3.31 -1.19 -1.21
CA HIS A 44 -4.63 -0.57 -1.15
C HIS A 44 -4.56 0.93 -0.84
N GLU A 45 -3.78 1.32 0.18
CA GLU A 45 -3.63 2.73 0.53
C GLU A 45 -2.92 3.54 -0.57
N LEU A 46 -1.93 2.95 -1.24
CA LEU A 46 -1.29 3.57 -2.40
C LEU A 46 -2.28 3.79 -3.55
N GLY A 47 -3.10 2.80 -3.87
CA GLY A 47 -4.13 2.93 -4.91
C GLY A 47 -5.16 4.03 -4.58
N ARG A 48 -5.52 4.20 -3.30
CA ARG A 48 -6.38 5.31 -2.86
C ARG A 48 -5.71 6.67 -3.04
N ALA A 49 -4.43 6.78 -2.71
CA ALA A 49 -3.66 7.99 -2.90
C ALA A 49 -3.53 8.34 -4.39
N GLU A 50 -3.21 7.37 -5.25
CA GLU A 50 -3.14 7.56 -6.71
C GLU A 50 -4.47 8.03 -7.29
N ALA A 51 -5.59 7.42 -6.88
CA ALA A 51 -6.93 7.83 -7.33
C ALA A 51 -7.23 9.29 -6.91
N ALA A 52 -6.89 9.66 -5.67
CA ALA A 52 -7.07 11.03 -5.18
C ALA A 52 -6.22 12.03 -5.98
N VAL A 53 -4.95 11.70 -6.23
CA VAL A 53 -4.04 12.52 -7.05
C VAL A 53 -4.58 12.69 -8.47
N LYS A 54 -5.08 11.60 -9.09
CA LYS A 54 -5.67 11.65 -10.43
C LYS A 54 -6.85 12.61 -10.50
N VAL A 55 -7.79 12.52 -9.54
CA VAL A 55 -8.94 13.42 -9.48
C VAL A 55 -8.51 14.88 -9.29
N LEU A 56 -7.54 15.13 -8.42
CA LEU A 56 -7.02 16.49 -8.19
C LEU A 56 -6.33 17.05 -9.45
N ALA A 57 -5.55 16.22 -10.16
CA ALA A 57 -4.90 16.59 -11.41
C ALA A 57 -5.91 16.88 -12.54
N GLU A 58 -6.95 16.06 -12.68
CA GLU A 58 -8.01 16.26 -13.67
C GLU A 58 -8.83 17.54 -13.39
N ARG A 59 -9.05 17.87 -12.11
CA ARG A 59 -9.68 19.14 -11.70
C ARG A 59 -8.77 20.33 -11.97
N ALA A 60 -7.49 20.24 -11.60
CA ALA A 60 -6.52 21.31 -11.85
C ALA A 60 -6.34 21.62 -13.34
N ASN A 61 -6.48 20.61 -14.20
CA ASN A 61 -6.44 20.75 -15.66
C ASN A 61 -7.78 21.16 -16.29
N GLY A 62 -8.84 21.40 -15.51
CA GLY A 62 -10.16 21.83 -16.00
C GLY A 62 -10.95 20.77 -16.78
N VAL A 63 -10.46 19.52 -16.85
CA VAL A 63 -11.06 18.43 -17.65
C VAL A 63 -12.39 17.97 -17.03
N LEU A 64 -12.48 17.96 -15.70
CA LEU A 64 -13.71 17.57 -14.98
C LEU A 64 -14.81 18.65 -15.03
N GLU A 65 -14.48 19.93 -15.21
CA GLU A 65 -15.49 20.99 -15.34
C GLU A 65 -16.07 21.07 -16.76
N ALA A 66 -15.29 20.75 -17.79
CA ALA A 66 -15.75 20.82 -19.17
C ALA A 66 -16.74 19.70 -19.55
N ALA A 67 -16.75 18.58 -18.83
CA ALA A 67 -17.62 17.43 -19.13
C ALA A 67 -19.03 17.54 -18.52
N ASP A 68 -19.27 18.46 -17.58
CA ASP A 68 -20.54 18.58 -16.84
C ASP A 68 -21.48 19.67 -17.40
N LEU A 69 -21.12 20.31 -18.53
CA LEU A 69 -21.89 21.39 -19.17
C LEU A 69 -22.40 21.04 -20.58
N GLY A 70 -22.51 19.75 -20.91
CA GLY A 70 -22.97 19.26 -22.21
C GLY A 70 -24.34 18.57 -22.22
N GLY A 71 -25.23 18.93 -21.29
CA GLY A 71 -26.63 18.48 -21.25
C GLY A 71 -27.55 19.29 -22.14
#